data_AF-A0A7C5I0X3-F1
#
_entry.id   AF-A0A7C5I0X3-F1
#
_cell.length_a   1.000
_cell.length_b   1.000
_cell.length_c   1.000
_cell.angle_alpha   90.00
_cell.angle_beta   90.00
_cell.angle_gamma   90.00
#
_symmetry.space_group_name_H-M   'P 1'
#
loop_
_entity.id
_entity.type
_entity.pdbx_description
1 polymer ?
#
loop_
_entity_poly.entity_id
_entity_poly.type
_entity_poly.pdbx_seq_one_letter_code
_entity_poly.pdbx_strand_id
1 'polypeptide(L)'
;MKRHPLHEIISFQKQGIAKGIFSVCSANRFVIETTLEYAMTKEIPVLIEATCNQVNQFGGYTGMTPADFRDMVFSIAEDVGLSKDRIILGGDHLGPNPWKDQPADQAMDKALEMVREYAKAGFTKLHLDTSIRLADDSGNENESLNPEIIAERTALLCLKAERTFKESCAALLPVYVIGSDVPSPGGTQSEDKSIHVTSAYDFERTIMLTKKAFYNYGLHEAWERVIAVVVQP
;
A
#
# COMPACT_ATOMS: atom_id res chain seq x y z
N MET A 1 -1.51 -12.31 19.05
CA MET A 1 -1.18 -12.20 17.61
C MET A 1 0.29 -11.88 17.44
N LYS A 2 0.93 -12.32 16.35
CA LYS A 2 2.33 -12.02 16.06
C LYS A 2 2.48 -10.52 15.76
N ARG A 3 3.52 -9.86 16.30
CA ARG A 3 3.84 -8.45 15.99
C ARG A 3 4.38 -8.36 14.57
N HIS A 4 3.93 -7.38 13.79
CA HIS A 4 4.40 -7.19 12.41
C HIS A 4 5.88 -6.75 12.38
N PRO A 5 6.75 -7.33 11.53
CA PRO A 5 8.17 -7.00 11.48
C PRO A 5 8.48 -5.51 11.28
N LEU A 6 7.64 -4.81 10.51
CA LEU A 6 7.79 -3.36 10.31
C LEU A 6 7.64 -2.53 11.59
N HIS A 7 6.87 -2.98 12.59
CA HIS A 7 6.81 -2.29 13.87
C HIS A 7 8.13 -2.34 14.64
N GLU A 8 8.95 -3.37 14.42
CA GLU A 8 10.26 -3.47 15.05
C GLU A 8 11.24 -2.46 14.43
N ILE A 9 11.24 -2.35 13.10
CA ILE A 9 12.04 -1.36 12.37
C ILE A 9 11.68 0.06 12.82
N ILE A 10 10.38 0.36 12.93
CA ILE A 10 9.91 1.65 13.42
C ILE A 10 10.29 1.86 14.89
N SER A 11 10.21 0.82 15.73
CA SER A 11 10.62 0.92 17.13
C SER A 11 12.09 1.31 17.26
N PHE A 12 12.98 0.73 16.45
CA PHE A 12 14.39 1.12 16.43
C PHE A 12 14.57 2.58 15.98
N GLN A 13 13.87 2.99 14.91
CA GLN A 13 13.89 4.37 14.43
C GLN A 13 13.45 5.37 15.51
N LYS A 14 12.37 5.06 16.26
CA LYS A 14 11.86 5.90 17.35
C LYS A 14 12.79 5.97 18.56
N GLN A 15 13.71 5.02 18.70
CA GLN A 15 14.76 5.02 19.72
C GLN A 15 16.04 5.75 19.26
N GLY A 16 16.02 6.39 18.08
CA GLY A 16 17.17 7.11 17.54
C GLY A 16 18.19 6.22 16.83
N ILE A 17 17.89 4.93 16.64
CA ILE A 17 18.74 4.03 15.86
C ILE A 17 18.44 4.25 14.38
N ALA A 18 19.48 4.57 13.59
CA ALA A 18 19.38 4.81 12.15
C ALA A 18 19.07 3.50 11.37
N LYS A 19 17.83 3.04 11.49
CA LYS A 19 17.33 1.81 10.85
C LYS A 19 16.09 2.13 10.03
N GLY A 20 16.11 1.69 8.79
CA GLY A 20 14.99 1.76 7.86
C GLY A 20 14.82 0.43 7.13
N ILE A 21 13.93 0.43 6.14
CA ILE A 21 13.75 -0.68 5.21
C ILE A 21 13.66 -0.08 3.80
N PHE A 22 14.30 -0.74 2.83
CA PHE A 22 14.06 -0.41 1.43
C PHE A 22 12.79 -1.16 0.98
N SER A 23 11.92 -0.49 0.25
CA SER A 23 10.77 -1.11 -0.40
C SER A 23 11.09 -1.32 -1.87
N VAL A 24 11.05 -2.57 -2.36
CA VAL A 24 11.31 -2.89 -3.76
C VAL A 24 9.99 -3.01 -4.52
N CYS A 25 9.61 -1.94 -5.22
CA CYS A 25 8.37 -1.86 -6.01
C CYS A 25 8.59 -2.33 -7.46
N SER A 26 8.96 -3.60 -7.66
CA SER A 26 9.25 -4.16 -8.99
C SER A 26 8.63 -5.53 -9.19
N ALA A 27 8.04 -5.74 -10.36
CA ALA A 27 7.56 -7.04 -10.82
C ALA A 27 8.58 -7.76 -11.74
N ASN A 28 9.76 -7.18 -11.96
CA ASN A 28 10.80 -7.81 -12.77
C ASN A 28 11.48 -8.94 -11.97
N ARG A 29 11.45 -10.17 -12.52
CA ARG A 29 12.03 -11.36 -11.89
C ARG A 29 13.48 -11.16 -11.43
N PHE A 30 14.34 -10.60 -12.28
CA PHE A 30 15.75 -10.42 -11.97
C PHE A 30 15.98 -9.41 -10.84
N VAL A 31 15.17 -8.34 -10.79
CA VAL A 31 15.23 -7.37 -9.69
C VAL A 31 14.83 -8.03 -8.36
N ILE A 32 13.77 -8.84 -8.37
CA ILE A 32 13.34 -9.58 -7.18
C ILE A 32 14.42 -10.56 -6.74
N GLU A 33 14.95 -11.37 -7.66
CA GLU A 33 16.03 -12.33 -7.39
C GLU A 33 17.25 -11.67 -6.74
N THR A 34 17.80 -10.62 -7.36
CA THR A 34 18.93 -9.87 -6.79
C THR A 34 18.59 -9.27 -5.41
N THR A 35 17.35 -8.83 -5.21
CA THR A 35 16.90 -8.33 -3.91
C THR A 35 16.91 -9.43 -2.84
N LEU A 36 16.44 -10.64 -3.19
CA LEU A 36 16.41 -11.78 -2.28
C LEU A 36 17.83 -12.29 -1.95
N GLU A 37 18.72 -12.36 -2.94
CA GLU A 37 20.14 -12.71 -2.76
C GLU A 37 20.85 -11.71 -1.83
N TYR A 38 20.59 -10.41 -2.03
CA TYR A 38 21.12 -9.36 -1.16
C TYR A 38 20.60 -9.50 0.27
N ALA A 39 19.29 -9.71 0.43
CA ALA A 39 18.67 -9.91 1.74
C ALA A 39 19.23 -11.14 2.46
N MET A 40 19.45 -12.25 1.73
CA MET A 40 20.11 -13.43 2.26
C MET A 40 21.52 -13.09 2.77
N THR A 41 22.36 -12.47 1.93
CA THR A 41 23.75 -12.13 2.25
C THR A 41 23.88 -11.16 3.43
N LYS A 42 22.93 -10.23 3.58
CA LYS A 42 22.94 -9.22 4.64
C LYS A 42 22.17 -9.62 5.88
N GLU A 43 21.52 -10.79 5.89
CA GLU A 43 20.70 -11.26 7.01
C GLU A 43 19.60 -10.26 7.44
N ILE A 44 19.04 -9.52 6.48
CA ILE A 44 17.97 -8.52 6.71
C ILE A 44 16.61 -9.02 6.19
N PRO A 45 15.48 -8.53 6.74
CA PRO A 45 14.17 -8.74 6.13
C PRO A 45 14.09 -8.03 4.78
N VAL A 46 13.21 -8.52 3.90
CA VAL A 46 12.96 -7.92 2.58
C VAL A 46 11.51 -7.49 2.46
N LEU A 47 11.28 -6.29 1.92
CA LEU A 47 9.97 -5.79 1.54
C LEU A 47 9.88 -5.68 0.02
N ILE A 48 8.99 -6.46 -0.58
CA ILE A 48 8.70 -6.44 -2.01
C ILE A 48 7.26 -5.98 -2.17
N GLU A 49 7.04 -4.98 -3.01
CA GLU A 49 5.72 -4.41 -3.24
C GLU A 49 5.29 -4.49 -4.71
N ALA A 50 4.00 -4.69 -4.91
CA ALA A 50 3.37 -4.60 -6.22
C ALA A 50 2.35 -3.47 -6.24
N THR A 51 2.42 -2.60 -7.26
CA THR A 51 1.46 -1.51 -7.43
C THR A 51 0.12 -2.04 -7.96
N CYS A 52 -0.96 -1.29 -7.71
CA CYS A 52 -2.31 -1.61 -8.21
C CYS A 52 -2.40 -1.73 -9.76
N ASN A 53 -1.51 -1.07 -10.49
CA ASN A 53 -1.43 -1.17 -11.96
C ASN A 53 -0.66 -2.42 -12.41
N GLN A 54 0.38 -2.81 -11.66
CA GLN A 54 1.17 -4.01 -11.93
C GLN A 54 0.32 -5.27 -11.76
N VAL A 55 -0.30 -5.39 -10.59
CA VAL A 55 -0.95 -6.61 -10.11
C VAL A 55 -2.31 -6.23 -9.55
N ASN A 56 -3.36 -6.88 -10.04
CA ASN A 56 -4.71 -6.75 -9.49
C ASN A 56 -5.53 -7.99 -9.87
N GLN A 57 -6.80 -8.04 -9.47
CA GLN A 57 -7.69 -9.19 -9.70
C GLN A 57 -7.92 -9.51 -11.19
N PHE A 58 -7.57 -8.61 -12.11
CA PHE A 58 -7.64 -8.81 -13.55
C PHE A 58 -6.27 -9.05 -14.21
N GLY A 59 -5.20 -9.17 -13.42
CA GLY A 59 -3.84 -9.39 -13.89
C GLY A 59 -2.98 -8.12 -14.00
N GLY A 60 -3.58 -6.93 -13.93
CA GLY A 60 -2.86 -5.68 -14.22
C GLY A 60 -2.15 -5.72 -15.58
N TYR A 61 -1.07 -4.93 -15.74
CA TYR A 61 -0.26 -5.01 -16.96
C TYR A 61 0.71 -6.20 -16.97
N THR A 62 0.90 -6.87 -15.84
CA THR A 62 1.82 -8.02 -15.73
C THR A 62 1.15 -9.36 -16.07
N GLY A 63 -0.17 -9.39 -16.11
CA GLY A 63 -0.96 -10.63 -16.21
C GLY A 63 -1.05 -11.42 -14.90
N MET A 64 -0.59 -10.88 -13.77
CA MET A 64 -0.55 -11.55 -12.47
C MET A 64 -1.64 -11.04 -11.52
N THR A 65 -2.32 -11.96 -10.85
CA THR A 65 -3.09 -11.67 -9.63
C THR A 65 -2.17 -11.53 -8.41
N PRO A 66 -2.65 -11.00 -7.26
CA PRO A 66 -1.84 -10.97 -6.03
C PRO A 66 -1.32 -12.35 -5.62
N ALA A 67 -2.10 -13.41 -5.83
CA ALA A 67 -1.66 -14.78 -5.56
C ALA A 67 -0.53 -15.21 -6.50
N ASP A 68 -0.64 -14.93 -7.79
CA ASP A 68 0.41 -15.24 -8.78
C ASP A 68 1.72 -14.50 -8.46
N PHE A 69 1.62 -13.22 -8.08
CA PHE A 69 2.78 -12.43 -7.69
C PHE A 69 3.47 -13.00 -6.45
N ARG A 70 2.71 -13.37 -5.40
CA ARG A 70 3.24 -14.05 -4.21
C ARG A 70 3.95 -15.33 -4.59
N ASP A 71 3.32 -16.17 -5.41
CA ASP A 71 3.85 -17.48 -5.76
C ASP A 71 5.13 -17.36 -6.59
N MET A 72 5.20 -16.35 -7.47
CA MET A 72 6.43 -15.99 -8.19
C MET A 72 7.54 -15.55 -7.23
N VAL A 73 7.27 -14.64 -6.29
CA VAL A 73 8.28 -14.20 -5.30
C VAL A 73 8.76 -15.37 -4.44
N PHE A 74 7.84 -16.24 -4.00
CA PHE A 74 8.17 -17.40 -3.18
C PHE A 74 8.92 -18.49 -3.94
N SER A 75 8.67 -18.66 -5.24
CA SER A 75 9.46 -19.55 -6.09
C SER A 75 10.91 -19.05 -6.20
N ILE A 76 11.12 -17.75 -6.43
CA ILE A 76 12.47 -17.18 -6.50
C ILE A 76 13.17 -17.29 -5.13
N ALA A 77 12.43 -17.10 -4.03
CA ALA A 77 12.96 -17.26 -2.69
C ALA A 77 13.44 -18.70 -2.42
N GLU A 78 12.72 -19.69 -2.92
CA GLU A 78 13.13 -21.09 -2.84
C GLU A 78 14.40 -21.36 -3.65
N ASP A 79 14.49 -20.83 -4.87
CA ASP A 79 15.70 -20.93 -5.72
C ASP A 79 16.94 -20.31 -5.04
N VAL A 80 16.77 -19.17 -4.38
CA VAL A 80 17.82 -18.45 -3.63
C VAL A 80 18.10 -19.11 -2.27
N GLY A 81 17.18 -19.91 -1.72
CA GLY A 81 17.25 -20.50 -0.38
C GLY A 81 16.85 -19.56 0.76
N LEU A 82 16.15 -18.45 0.47
CA LEU A 82 15.68 -17.50 1.48
C LEU A 82 14.32 -17.97 2.05
N SER A 83 14.24 -18.09 3.37
CA SER A 83 12.99 -18.50 4.02
C SER A 83 11.87 -17.46 3.85
N LYS A 84 10.66 -17.94 3.57
CA LYS A 84 9.47 -17.11 3.28
C LYS A 84 9.08 -16.19 4.44
N ASP A 85 9.40 -16.54 5.68
CA ASP A 85 9.11 -15.72 6.86
C ASP A 85 9.95 -14.43 6.95
N ARG A 86 11.01 -14.32 6.14
CA ARG A 86 11.83 -13.11 5.99
C ARG A 86 11.30 -12.14 4.94
N ILE A 87 10.27 -12.55 4.18
CA ILE A 87 9.68 -11.78 3.08
C ILE A 87 8.40 -11.11 3.57
N ILE A 88 8.34 -9.79 3.38
CA ILE A 88 7.14 -8.99 3.58
C ILE A 88 6.63 -8.62 2.20
N LEU A 89 5.39 -9.00 1.90
CA LEU A 89 4.70 -8.60 0.68
C LEU A 89 3.84 -7.38 0.96
N GLY A 90 4.03 -6.33 0.15
CA GLY A 90 3.27 -5.09 0.23
C GLY A 90 2.47 -4.76 -1.02
N GLY A 91 1.32 -4.13 -0.83
CA GLY A 91 0.54 -3.54 -1.91
C GLY A 91 0.74 -2.03 -1.92
N ASP A 92 1.13 -1.50 -3.07
CA ASP A 92 1.45 -0.08 -3.24
C ASP A 92 0.34 0.67 -4.01
N HIS A 93 -0.01 1.86 -3.51
CA HIS A 93 -1.12 2.70 -3.98
C HIS A 93 -2.41 1.89 -4.23
N LEU A 94 -2.81 1.03 -3.30
CA LEU A 94 -4.05 0.27 -3.41
C LEU A 94 -5.25 1.20 -3.31
N GLY A 95 -5.98 1.31 -4.41
CA GLY A 95 -7.19 2.11 -4.52
C GLY A 95 -7.70 2.15 -5.96
N PRO A 96 -8.55 3.13 -6.31
CA PRO A 96 -9.28 3.13 -7.56
C PRO A 96 -8.47 3.63 -8.77
N ASN A 97 -7.17 3.91 -8.62
CA ASN A 97 -6.31 4.47 -9.68
C ASN A 97 -6.36 3.71 -11.03
N PRO A 98 -6.32 2.36 -11.08
CA PRO A 98 -6.43 1.62 -12.35
C PRO A 98 -7.78 1.82 -13.07
N TRP A 99 -8.78 2.33 -12.37
CA TRP A 99 -10.15 2.54 -12.85
C TRP A 99 -10.62 3.98 -12.70
N LYS A 100 -9.69 4.94 -12.65
CA LYS A 100 -9.98 6.37 -12.44
C LYS A 100 -10.98 6.96 -13.45
N ASP A 101 -11.01 6.42 -14.67
CA ASP A 101 -11.90 6.90 -15.74
C ASP A 101 -13.35 6.34 -15.61
N GLN A 102 -13.67 5.65 -14.51
CA GLN A 102 -15.00 5.12 -14.22
C GLN A 102 -15.70 5.92 -13.10
N PRO A 103 -17.04 5.86 -13.01
CA PRO A 103 -17.79 6.42 -11.89
C PRO A 103 -17.33 5.85 -10.55
N ALA A 104 -17.46 6.64 -9.49
CA ALA A 104 -16.93 6.38 -8.17
C ALA A 104 -17.37 5.03 -7.61
N ASP A 105 -18.65 4.70 -7.72
CA ASP A 105 -19.21 3.43 -7.25
C ASP A 105 -18.51 2.24 -7.92
N GLN A 106 -18.34 2.26 -9.24
CA GLN A 106 -17.74 1.16 -10.00
C GLN A 106 -16.24 1.01 -9.73
N ALA A 107 -15.52 2.13 -9.67
CA ALA A 107 -14.09 2.13 -9.42
C ALA A 107 -13.77 1.71 -7.97
N MET A 108 -14.58 2.14 -7.00
CA MET A 108 -14.42 1.74 -5.61
C MET A 108 -14.78 0.27 -5.37
N ASP A 109 -15.81 -0.27 -6.03
CA ASP A 109 -16.12 -1.70 -5.97
C ASP A 109 -14.93 -2.56 -6.42
N LYS A 110 -14.26 -2.16 -7.51
CA LYS A 110 -13.05 -2.83 -8.00
C LYS A 110 -11.86 -2.65 -7.07
N ALA A 111 -11.70 -1.47 -6.45
CA ALA A 111 -10.65 -1.22 -5.45
C ALA A 111 -10.84 -2.07 -4.19
N LEU A 112 -12.09 -2.23 -3.73
CA LEU A 112 -12.44 -3.08 -2.59
C LEU A 112 -12.12 -4.56 -2.89
N GLU A 113 -12.45 -5.05 -4.08
CA GLU A 113 -12.09 -6.43 -4.45
C GLU A 113 -10.58 -6.60 -4.61
N MET A 114 -9.86 -5.62 -5.16
CA MET A 114 -8.41 -5.65 -5.21
C MET A 114 -7.79 -5.78 -3.82
N VAL A 115 -8.19 -4.93 -2.86
CA VAL A 115 -7.71 -5.00 -1.47
C VAL A 115 -8.00 -6.36 -0.83
N ARG A 116 -9.16 -6.96 -1.13
CA ARG A 116 -9.49 -8.32 -0.68
C ARG A 116 -8.54 -9.36 -1.24
N GLU A 117 -8.23 -9.31 -2.53
CA GLU A 117 -7.33 -10.27 -3.16
C GLU A 117 -5.89 -10.14 -2.64
N TYR A 118 -5.40 -8.92 -2.40
CA TYR A 118 -4.13 -8.69 -1.71
C TYR A 118 -4.14 -9.26 -0.29
N ALA A 119 -5.20 -9.00 0.49
CA ALA A 119 -5.32 -9.52 1.86
C ALA A 119 -5.38 -11.06 1.89
N LYS A 120 -6.15 -11.69 1.00
CA LYS A 120 -6.21 -13.15 0.87
C LYS A 120 -4.89 -13.77 0.44
N ALA A 121 -4.16 -13.10 -0.45
CA ALA A 121 -2.84 -13.55 -0.87
C ALA A 121 -1.79 -13.43 0.25
N GLY A 122 -2.09 -12.75 1.36
CA GLY A 122 -1.20 -12.65 2.52
C GLY A 122 -0.27 -11.43 2.47
N PHE A 123 -0.64 -10.38 1.73
CA PHE A 123 0.09 -9.11 1.73
C PHE A 123 -0.20 -8.37 3.03
N THR A 124 0.82 -8.15 3.85
CA THR A 124 0.65 -7.60 5.20
C THR A 124 1.08 -6.15 5.35
N LYS A 125 1.66 -5.52 4.31
CA LYS A 125 1.78 -4.06 4.22
C LYS A 125 0.80 -3.55 3.15
N LEU A 126 -0.15 -2.70 3.52
CA LEU A 126 -1.15 -2.18 2.58
C LEU A 126 -1.08 -0.65 2.55
N HIS A 127 -0.59 -0.09 1.45
CA HIS A 127 -0.72 1.34 1.17
C HIS A 127 -2.09 1.60 0.57
N LEU A 128 -2.96 2.29 1.33
CA LEU A 128 -4.31 2.63 0.92
C LEU A 128 -4.32 4.07 0.39
N ASP A 129 -4.49 4.21 -0.92
CA ASP A 129 -4.47 5.51 -1.60
C ASP A 129 -5.72 5.69 -2.46
N THR A 130 -6.57 6.63 -2.05
CA THR A 130 -7.81 6.99 -2.76
C THR A 130 -7.83 8.46 -3.17
N SER A 131 -6.64 9.06 -3.28
CA SER A 131 -6.45 10.48 -3.62
C SER A 131 -6.79 10.83 -5.07
N ILE A 132 -6.78 9.84 -5.96
CA ILE A 132 -7.09 10.03 -7.37
C ILE A 132 -8.57 10.40 -7.57
N ARG A 133 -8.84 11.35 -8.46
CA ARG A 133 -10.19 11.70 -8.89
C ARG A 133 -10.77 10.61 -9.78
N LEU A 134 -12.06 10.34 -9.60
CA LEU A 134 -12.88 9.42 -10.39
C LEU A 134 -13.79 10.21 -11.34
N ALA A 135 -14.39 9.54 -12.33
CA ALA A 135 -15.02 10.21 -13.47
C ALA A 135 -16.18 11.17 -13.10
N ASP A 136 -16.86 10.90 -11.99
CA ASP A 136 -18.00 11.67 -11.48
C ASP A 136 -17.67 12.42 -10.16
N ASP A 137 -16.39 12.48 -9.77
CA ASP A 137 -15.96 13.29 -8.63
C ASP A 137 -16.11 14.78 -8.95
N SER A 138 -16.99 15.45 -8.20
CA SER A 138 -17.19 16.89 -8.30
C SER A 138 -15.92 17.71 -7.97
N GLY A 139 -15.82 18.89 -8.58
CA GLY A 139 -14.74 19.86 -8.38
C GLY A 139 -13.94 20.14 -9.65
N ASN A 140 -12.88 20.93 -9.52
CA ASN A 140 -11.98 21.28 -10.61
C ASN A 140 -10.96 20.14 -10.82
N GLU A 141 -10.80 19.69 -12.07
CA GLU A 141 -9.82 18.64 -12.44
C GLU A 141 -8.36 19.04 -12.12
N ASN A 142 -8.09 20.35 -12.01
CA ASN A 142 -6.77 20.89 -11.68
C ASN A 142 -6.52 21.01 -10.17
N GLU A 143 -7.50 20.68 -9.32
CA GLU A 143 -7.39 20.73 -7.87
C GLU A 143 -7.39 19.33 -7.26
N SER A 144 -6.71 19.15 -6.14
CA SER A 144 -6.76 17.89 -5.38
C SER A 144 -8.19 17.51 -5.01
N LEU A 145 -8.47 16.21 -4.97
CA LEU A 145 -9.77 15.69 -4.51
C LEU A 145 -10.03 16.16 -3.07
N ASN A 146 -11.29 16.37 -2.73
CA ASN A 146 -11.72 16.74 -1.39
C ASN A 146 -11.14 15.74 -0.34
N PRO A 147 -10.32 16.18 0.63
CA PRO A 147 -9.65 15.28 1.57
C PRO A 147 -10.57 14.47 2.48
N GLU A 148 -11.79 14.95 2.74
CA GLU A 148 -12.82 14.19 3.44
C GLU A 148 -13.29 12.98 2.62
N ILE A 149 -13.43 13.12 1.28
CA ILE A 149 -13.75 11.99 0.39
C ILE A 149 -12.60 10.97 0.38
N ILE A 150 -11.35 11.44 0.32
CA ILE A 150 -10.16 10.58 0.39
C ILE A 150 -10.16 9.79 1.69
N ALA A 151 -10.39 10.44 2.83
CA ALA A 151 -10.43 9.79 4.13
C ALA A 151 -11.51 8.71 4.24
N GLU A 152 -12.73 9.01 3.76
CA GLU A 152 -13.86 8.07 3.76
C GLU A 152 -13.58 6.84 2.88
N ARG A 153 -13.12 7.05 1.64
CA ARG A 153 -12.75 5.94 0.73
C ARG A 153 -11.62 5.09 1.28
N THR A 154 -10.60 5.71 1.88
CA THR A 154 -9.48 5.02 2.52
C THR A 154 -9.96 4.13 3.68
N ALA A 155 -10.89 4.62 4.50
CA ALA A 155 -11.48 3.82 5.58
C ALA A 155 -12.29 2.62 5.07
N LEU A 156 -13.02 2.77 3.95
CA LEU A 156 -13.73 1.66 3.31
C LEU A 156 -12.77 0.56 2.82
N LEU A 157 -11.64 0.94 2.21
CA LEU A 157 -10.60 -0.02 1.82
C LEU A 157 -10.02 -0.74 3.05
N CYS A 158 -9.73 -0.02 4.13
CA CYS A 158 -9.25 -0.62 5.38
C CYS A 158 -10.27 -1.60 5.96
N LEU A 159 -11.54 -1.23 6.02
CA LEU A 159 -12.62 -2.09 6.51
C LEU A 159 -12.69 -3.40 5.72
N LYS A 160 -12.52 -3.34 4.40
CA LYS A 160 -12.50 -4.53 3.54
C LYS A 160 -11.27 -5.40 3.82
N ALA A 161 -10.09 -4.82 3.99
CA ALA A 161 -8.89 -5.55 4.40
C ALA A 161 -9.12 -6.26 5.75
N GLU A 162 -9.54 -5.53 6.78
CA GLU A 162 -9.77 -6.05 8.13
C GLU A 162 -10.75 -7.23 8.15
N ARG A 163 -11.88 -7.11 7.45
CA ARG A 163 -12.85 -8.21 7.31
C ARG A 163 -12.21 -9.45 6.68
N THR A 164 -11.43 -9.25 5.62
CA THR A 164 -10.76 -10.34 4.92
C THR A 164 -9.72 -11.05 5.79
N PHE A 165 -8.90 -10.30 6.54
CA PHE A 165 -7.93 -10.87 7.49
C PHE A 165 -8.60 -11.62 8.65
N LYS A 166 -9.74 -11.13 9.12
CA LYS A 166 -10.54 -11.80 10.15
C LYS A 166 -11.13 -13.12 9.63
N GLU A 167 -11.70 -13.10 8.42
CA GLU A 167 -12.28 -14.29 7.77
C GLU A 167 -11.23 -15.38 7.49
N SER A 168 -10.00 -15.00 7.15
CA SER A 168 -8.90 -15.95 6.89
C SER A 168 -8.19 -16.46 8.15
N CYS A 169 -8.55 -15.99 9.34
CA CYS A 169 -7.88 -16.32 10.60
C CYS A 169 -6.35 -16.12 10.53
N ALA A 170 -5.91 -15.07 9.84
CA ALA A 170 -4.49 -14.83 9.60
C ALA A 170 -3.69 -14.72 10.91
N ALA A 171 -2.54 -15.38 10.96
CA ALA A 171 -1.65 -15.35 12.12
C ALA A 171 -0.97 -13.98 12.33
N LEU A 172 -0.86 -13.20 11.25
CA LEU A 172 -0.27 -11.87 11.21
C LEU A 172 -1.28 -10.88 10.59
N LEU A 173 -1.60 -9.84 11.35
CA LEU A 173 -2.46 -8.74 10.88
C LEU A 173 -1.68 -7.75 10.00
N PRO A 174 -2.37 -7.03 9.09
CA PRO A 174 -1.72 -6.06 8.23
C PRO A 174 -1.34 -4.80 8.99
N VAL A 175 -0.38 -4.08 8.43
CA VAL A 175 -0.08 -2.68 8.73
C VAL A 175 -0.43 -1.80 7.54
N TYR A 176 -0.81 -0.57 7.82
CA TYR A 176 -1.33 0.36 6.83
C TYR A 176 -0.40 1.54 6.61
N VAL A 177 -0.34 1.99 5.35
CA VAL A 177 0.22 3.28 4.95
C VAL A 177 -0.91 4.07 4.30
N ILE A 178 -0.98 5.38 4.59
CA ILE A 178 -1.99 6.29 4.04
C ILE A 178 -1.31 7.52 3.40
N GLY A 179 -2.09 8.38 2.76
CA GLY A 179 -1.56 9.58 2.10
C GLY A 179 -1.11 9.30 0.67
N SER A 180 -0.54 10.30 0.02
CA SER A 180 -0.03 10.19 -1.35
C SER A 180 1.00 11.29 -1.62
N ASP A 181 1.93 11.04 -2.55
CA ASP A 181 2.96 11.96 -3.04
C ASP A 181 2.59 12.61 -4.40
N VAL A 182 1.31 12.52 -4.79
CA VAL A 182 0.81 12.90 -6.12
C VAL A 182 1.30 14.29 -6.60
N PRO A 183 1.76 14.38 -7.87
CA PRO A 183 1.35 13.49 -8.97
C PRO A 183 2.22 12.23 -9.13
N SER A 184 1.54 11.08 -8.97
CA SER A 184 1.93 9.66 -9.00
C SER A 184 3.34 9.28 -9.53
N PRO A 185 4.04 8.33 -8.89
CA PRO A 185 5.25 7.72 -9.45
C PRO A 185 4.95 6.94 -10.74
N GLY A 186 5.80 7.12 -11.77
CA GLY A 186 5.87 6.20 -12.92
C GLY A 186 5.25 6.68 -14.24
N GLY A 187 4.82 7.93 -14.36
CA GLY A 187 4.52 8.55 -15.65
C GLY A 187 5.41 9.77 -15.85
N THR A 188 6.14 9.85 -16.96
CA THR A 188 6.68 11.11 -17.48
C THR A 188 5.52 12.06 -17.78
N GLN A 189 4.98 12.71 -16.74
CA GLN A 189 4.02 13.78 -16.88
C GLN A 189 4.73 15.11 -16.64
N SER A 190 5.18 15.70 -17.76
CA SER A 190 5.52 17.12 -17.98
C SER A 190 6.64 17.73 -17.11
N GLU A 191 7.63 18.31 -17.77
CA GLU A 191 8.81 19.01 -17.23
C GLU A 191 8.51 20.28 -16.39
N ASP A 192 7.24 20.54 -16.02
CA ASP A 192 6.77 21.85 -15.51
C ASP A 192 5.93 21.77 -14.22
N LYS A 193 5.97 20.68 -13.46
CA LYS A 193 5.40 20.67 -12.08
C LYS A 193 6.53 20.85 -11.06
N SER A 194 6.60 22.02 -10.45
CA SER A 194 7.43 22.24 -9.27
C SER A 194 7.10 21.19 -8.21
N ILE A 195 8.12 20.47 -7.75
CA ILE A 195 7.98 19.53 -6.63
C ILE A 195 7.58 20.35 -5.40
N HIS A 196 6.37 20.15 -4.91
CA HIS A 196 5.84 20.84 -3.74
C HIS A 196 6.02 19.97 -2.51
N VAL A 197 6.92 20.40 -1.62
CA VAL A 197 7.10 19.78 -0.29
C VAL A 197 5.79 19.80 0.47
N THR A 198 5.39 18.66 1.02
CA THR A 198 4.15 18.57 1.81
C THR A 198 4.23 19.47 3.03
N SER A 199 3.24 20.35 3.20
CA SER A 199 3.18 21.22 4.37
C SER A 199 2.85 20.42 5.63
N ALA A 200 3.34 20.87 6.79
CA ALA A 200 2.95 20.27 8.08
C ALA A 200 1.43 20.31 8.30
N TYR A 201 0.77 21.37 7.80
CA TYR A 201 -0.67 21.52 7.87
C TYR A 201 -1.41 20.42 7.08
N ASP A 202 -1.01 20.15 5.84
CA ASP A 202 -1.65 19.13 5.00
C ASP A 202 -1.41 17.71 5.55
N PHE A 203 -0.21 17.48 6.10
CA PHE A 203 0.12 16.24 6.79
C PHE A 203 -0.78 16.01 8.02
N GLU A 204 -0.89 16.98 8.92
CA GLU A 204 -1.74 16.89 10.11
C GLU A 204 -3.22 16.73 9.73
N ARG A 205 -3.66 17.45 8.71
CA ARG A 205 -5.03 17.37 8.19
C ARG A 205 -5.34 15.97 7.64
N THR A 206 -4.41 15.37 6.89
CA THR A 206 -4.55 14.00 6.36
C THR A 206 -4.72 12.99 7.49
N ILE A 207 -3.88 13.08 8.53
CA ILE A 207 -3.97 12.19 9.71
C ILE A 207 -5.31 12.36 10.42
N MET A 208 -5.70 13.60 10.71
CA MET A 208 -6.92 13.90 11.46
C MET A 208 -8.17 13.38 10.74
N LEU A 209 -8.32 13.68 9.44
CA LEU A 209 -9.49 13.28 8.67
C LEU A 209 -9.56 11.78 8.50
N THR A 210 -8.44 11.13 8.18
CA THR A 210 -8.38 9.67 8.03
C THR A 210 -8.68 8.97 9.34
N LYS A 211 -8.13 9.44 10.47
CA LYS A 211 -8.43 8.90 11.81
C LYS A 211 -9.92 8.99 12.12
N LYS A 212 -10.53 10.15 11.86
CA LYS A 212 -11.96 10.37 12.06
C LYS A 212 -12.80 9.40 11.23
N ALA A 213 -12.49 9.26 9.93
CA ALA A 213 -13.19 8.32 9.05
C ALA A 213 -13.05 6.87 9.56
N PHE A 214 -11.83 6.44 9.92
CA PHE A 214 -11.62 5.10 10.50
C PHE A 214 -12.49 4.86 11.73
N TYR A 215 -12.58 5.83 12.64
CA TYR A 215 -13.37 5.71 13.85
C TYR A 215 -14.88 5.64 13.55
N ASN A 216 -15.36 6.36 12.53
CA ASN A 216 -16.75 6.27 12.08
C ASN A 216 -17.13 4.85 11.60
N TYR A 217 -16.18 4.10 11.05
CA TYR A 217 -16.37 2.69 10.65
C TYR A 217 -15.98 1.68 11.76
N GLY A 218 -15.67 2.14 12.97
CA GLY A 218 -15.26 1.27 14.08
C GLY A 218 -13.85 0.68 13.96
N LEU A 219 -12.99 1.25 13.11
CA LEU A 219 -11.64 0.78 12.81
C LEU A 219 -10.58 1.25 13.81
N HIS A 220 -10.93 1.32 15.10
CA HIS A 220 -10.04 1.83 16.15
C HIS A 220 -8.74 1.01 16.25
N GLU A 221 -8.83 -0.32 16.24
CA GLU A 221 -7.64 -1.17 16.31
C GLU A 221 -6.79 -1.13 15.04
N ALA A 222 -7.43 -0.98 13.88
CA ALA A 222 -6.72 -0.86 12.60
C ALA A 222 -5.97 0.47 12.50
N TRP A 223 -6.50 1.54 13.09
CA TRP A 223 -5.81 2.83 13.19
C TRP A 223 -4.48 2.71 13.93
N GLU A 224 -4.40 1.93 15.01
CA GLU A 224 -3.14 1.67 15.73
C GLU A 224 -2.10 0.90 14.89
N ARG A 225 -2.53 0.33 13.74
CA ARG A 225 -1.67 -0.32 12.75
C ARG A 225 -1.40 0.54 11.51
N VAL A 226 -1.82 1.80 11.50
CA VAL A 226 -1.33 2.80 10.53
C VAL A 226 0.08 3.21 10.95
N ILE A 227 1.07 2.79 10.19
CA ILE A 227 2.49 2.90 10.58
C ILE A 227 3.26 4.00 9.84
N ALA A 228 2.71 4.52 8.74
CA ALA A 228 3.34 5.56 7.94
C ALA A 228 2.29 6.40 7.18
N VAL A 229 2.71 7.60 6.82
CA VAL A 229 1.98 8.51 5.92
C VAL A 229 2.95 8.91 4.81
N VAL A 230 2.52 8.80 3.56
CA VAL A 230 3.30 9.26 2.41
C VAL A 230 3.27 10.78 2.36
N VAL A 231 4.44 11.40 2.18
CA VAL A 231 4.64 12.84 2.03
C VAL A 231 5.70 13.08 0.95
N GLN A 232 5.65 14.24 0.31
CA GLN A 232 6.72 14.75 -0.53
C GLN A 232 7.74 15.47 0.38
N PRO A 233 8.95 14.89 0.59
CA PRO A 233 9.99 15.51 1.41
C PRO A 233 10.62 16.74 0.74
#